data_AF-A0A7J4PJC5-F1
#
_entry.id   AF-A0A7J4PJC5-F1
#
_cell.length_a   1.000
_cell.length_b   1.000
_cell.length_c   1.000
_cell.angle_alpha   90.00
_cell.angle_beta   90.00
_cell.angle_gamma   90.00
#
_symmetry.space_group_name_H-M   'P 1'
#
loop_
_entity.id
_entity.type
_entity.pdbx_description
1 polymer ?
#
loop_
_entity_poly.entity_id
_entity_poly.type
_entity_poly.pdbx_seq_one_letter_code
_entity_poly.pdbx_strand_id
1 'polypeptide(L)'
;MKVRVKFLATIRQITEEPEIELEIHPGDSVGAALQALQARYGTTFKEATTGTTASGIPKVRFLVNGRNTDFLEGLETKLKDGDVIVLIPRLPAGDLPRKPFSPGTRGIPPPACLAVPPQKINKIACGHPDLNRLSRNYCQ
;
A
#
# COMPACT_ATOMS: atom_id res chain seq x y z
N MET A 1 -5.93 -19.86 17.80
CA MET A 1 -5.62 -18.59 18.48
C MET A 1 -5.48 -17.51 17.43
N LYS A 2 -5.80 -16.26 17.76
CA LYS A 2 -5.82 -15.14 16.83
C LYS A 2 -4.66 -14.21 17.10
N VAL A 3 -3.84 -13.97 16.08
CA VAL A 3 -2.75 -13.00 16.14
C VAL A 3 -2.95 -11.92 15.10
N ARG A 4 -2.53 -10.70 15.42
CA ARG A 4 -2.63 -9.55 14.50
C ARG A 4 -1.28 -9.30 13.86
N VAL A 5 -1.23 -9.32 12.53
CA VAL A 5 -0.02 -9.03 11.78
C VAL A 5 -0.15 -7.66 11.13
N LYS A 6 0.69 -6.71 11.53
CA LYS A 6 0.77 -5.36 10.97
C LYS A 6 1.90 -5.29 9.97
N PHE A 7 1.57 -4.92 8.74
CA PHE A 7 2.57 -4.71 7.69
C PHE A 7 3.04 -3.26 7.74
N LEU A 8 4.30 -2.97 7.43
CA LEU A 8 4.82 -1.61 7.28
C LEU A 8 5.49 -1.40 5.90
N ALA A 9 5.64 -0.14 5.50
CA ALA A 9 6.36 0.30 4.30
C ALA A 9 5.93 -0.46 3.03
N THR A 10 6.88 -1.02 2.27
CA THR A 10 6.62 -1.70 0.98
C THR A 10 5.77 -2.95 1.13
N ILE A 11 5.76 -3.60 2.30
CA ILE A 11 4.97 -4.80 2.53
C ILE A 11 3.47 -4.50 2.42
N ARG A 12 3.02 -3.33 2.92
CA ARG A 12 1.62 -2.88 2.76
C ARG A 12 1.19 -2.75 1.29
N GLN A 13 2.13 -2.47 0.39
CA GLN A 13 1.83 -2.39 -1.04
C GLN A 13 1.69 -3.77 -1.68
N ILE A 14 2.39 -4.77 -1.13
CA ILE A 14 2.32 -6.17 -1.57
C ILE A 14 1.07 -6.85 -1.03
N THR A 15 0.74 -6.58 0.24
CA THR A 15 -0.41 -7.19 0.91
C THR A 15 -1.71 -6.45 0.65
N GLU A 16 -1.65 -5.22 0.11
CA GLU A 16 -2.75 -4.26 -0.09
C GLU A 16 -3.54 -3.89 1.18
N GLU A 17 -3.26 -4.55 2.29
CA GLU A 17 -3.87 -4.34 3.60
C GLU A 17 -2.84 -3.83 4.62
N PRO A 18 -3.22 -2.94 5.56
CA PRO A 18 -2.33 -2.42 6.59
C PRO A 18 -2.06 -3.42 7.72
N GLU A 19 -3.05 -4.27 8.04
CA GLU A 19 -2.96 -5.33 9.04
C GLU A 19 -3.94 -6.46 8.72
N ILE A 20 -3.65 -7.68 9.18
CA ILE A 20 -4.57 -8.81 9.13
C ILE A 20 -4.67 -9.52 10.47
N GLU A 21 -5.80 -10.20 10.67
CA GLU A 21 -5.93 -11.23 11.69
C GLU A 21 -5.59 -12.59 11.06
N LEU A 22 -4.66 -13.30 11.68
CA LEU A 22 -4.25 -14.64 11.28
C LEU A 22 -4.63 -15.63 12.38
N GLU A 23 -5.30 -16.70 12.00
CA GLU A 23 -5.62 -17.81 12.89
C GLU A 23 -4.53 -18.87 12.80
N ILE A 24 -3.87 -19.15 13.93
CA ILE A 24 -2.79 -20.14 14.06
C ILE A 24 -3.04 -21.06 15.24
N HIS A 25 -2.32 -22.19 15.32
CA HIS A 25 -2.45 -23.15 16.41
C HIS A 25 -1.76 -22.65 17.68
N PRO A 26 -2.27 -23.02 18.86
CA PRO A 26 -1.62 -22.66 20.12
C PRO A 26 -0.21 -23.26 20.20
N GLY A 27 0.78 -22.40 20.44
CA GLY A 27 2.19 -22.79 20.51
C GLY A 27 2.95 -22.65 19.19
N ASP A 28 2.29 -22.19 18.12
CA ASP A 28 2.97 -21.83 16.88
C ASP A 28 4.00 -20.72 17.10
N SER A 29 5.09 -20.82 16.36
CA SER A 29 6.17 -19.84 16.37
C SER A 29 5.97 -18.76 15.31
N VAL A 30 6.73 -17.67 15.40
CA VAL A 30 6.77 -16.61 14.38
C VAL A 30 7.05 -17.17 12.98
N GLY A 31 7.88 -18.19 12.86
CA GLY A 31 8.15 -18.88 11.60
C GLY A 31 6.92 -19.55 10.99
N ALA A 32 6.06 -20.16 11.81
CA ALA A 32 4.82 -20.77 11.35
C ALA A 32 3.82 -19.72 10.86
N ALA A 33 3.69 -18.60 11.60
CA ALA A 33 2.89 -17.46 11.16
C ALA A 33 3.40 -16.87 9.83
N LEU A 34 4.72 -16.76 9.66
CA LEU A 34 5.32 -16.34 8.40
C LEU A 34 4.99 -17.30 7.25
N GLN A 35 5.09 -18.61 7.47
CA GLN A 35 4.77 -19.61 6.46
C GLN A 35 3.30 -19.53 6.03
N ALA A 36 2.38 -19.34 6.98
CA ALA A 36 0.96 -19.15 6.70
C ALA A 36 0.70 -17.87 5.88
N LEU A 37 1.38 -16.78 6.20
CA LEU A 37 1.33 -15.54 5.40
C LEU A 37 1.86 -15.75 3.98
N GLN A 38 2.98 -16.44 3.83
CA GLN A 38 3.57 -16.76 2.53
C GLN A 38 2.64 -17.64 1.68
N ALA A 39 1.96 -18.60 2.30
CA ALA A 39 0.94 -19.41 1.62
C ALA A 39 -0.27 -18.59 1.20
N ARG A 40 -0.67 -17.59 2.01
CA ARG A 40 -1.83 -16.73 1.74
C ARG A 40 -1.58 -15.71 0.62
N TYR A 41 -0.46 -14.99 0.67
CA TYR A 41 -0.14 -13.93 -0.31
C TYR A 41 0.66 -14.44 -1.52
N GLY A 42 1.20 -15.66 -1.45
CA GLY A 42 1.94 -16.29 -2.52
C GLY A 42 3.37 -15.80 -2.69
N THR A 43 3.90 -15.99 -3.90
CA THR A 43 5.33 -15.86 -4.21
C THR A 43 5.87 -14.44 -3.98
N THR A 44 5.12 -13.40 -4.34
CA THR A 44 5.54 -12.00 -4.20
C THR A 44 5.90 -11.65 -2.76
N PHE A 45 5.06 -12.07 -1.80
CA PHE A 45 5.31 -11.86 -0.38
C PHE A 45 6.47 -12.73 0.10
N LYS A 46 6.55 -13.97 -0.38
CA LYS A 46 7.67 -14.87 -0.08
C LYS A 46 9.00 -14.26 -0.52
N GLU A 47 9.11 -13.67 -1.70
CA GLU A 47 10.35 -13.04 -2.19
C GLU A 47 10.73 -11.78 -1.41
N ALA A 48 9.75 -11.00 -0.97
CA ALA A 48 9.98 -9.81 -0.15
C ALA A 48 10.42 -10.15 1.28
N THR A 49 9.94 -11.27 1.83
CA THR A 49 10.24 -11.71 3.20
C THR A 49 11.38 -12.71 3.29
N THR A 50 11.64 -13.47 2.23
CA THR A 50 12.67 -14.50 2.18
C THR A 50 13.97 -13.94 1.63
N GLY A 51 15.06 -14.32 2.28
CA GLY A 51 16.41 -14.02 1.85
C GLY A 51 17.09 -12.96 2.70
N THR A 52 18.33 -12.72 2.33
CA THR A 52 19.28 -11.87 3.02
C THR A 52 19.76 -10.78 2.07
N THR A 53 20.13 -9.64 2.64
CA THR A 53 20.87 -8.60 1.93
C THR A 53 22.26 -9.12 1.56
N ALA A 54 23.00 -8.39 0.70
CA ALA A 54 24.37 -8.73 0.35
C ALA A 54 25.31 -8.89 1.57
N SER A 55 24.95 -8.27 2.71
CA SER A 55 25.68 -8.38 3.98
C SER A 55 25.24 -9.57 4.85
N GLY A 56 24.43 -10.50 4.34
CA GLY A 56 23.95 -11.66 5.10
C GLY A 56 22.87 -11.33 6.15
N ILE A 57 22.35 -10.11 6.15
CA ILE A 57 21.35 -9.65 7.12
C ILE A 57 19.94 -9.89 6.58
N PRO A 58 19.00 -10.44 7.36
CA PRO A 58 17.64 -10.72 6.90
C PRO A 58 16.96 -9.45 6.38
N LYS A 59 16.28 -9.59 5.23
CA LYS A 59 15.59 -8.49 4.55
C LYS A 59 14.39 -7.96 5.32
N VAL A 60 13.85 -8.74 6.27
CA VAL A 60 12.73 -8.34 7.12
C VAL A 60 13.06 -8.58 8.58
N ARG A 61 12.49 -7.74 9.45
CA ARG A 61 12.48 -7.93 10.90
C ARG A 61 11.05 -8.11 11.39
N PHE A 62 10.93 -8.93 12.42
CA PHE A 62 9.68 -9.22 13.10
C PHE A 62 9.73 -8.63 14.50
N LEU A 63 8.68 -7.91 14.87
CA LEU A 63 8.49 -7.47 16.24
C LEU A 63 7.25 -8.12 16.79
N VAL A 64 7.37 -8.85 17.89
CA VAL A 64 6.24 -9.45 18.61
C VAL A 64 5.95 -8.59 19.82
N ASN A 65 4.75 -8.01 19.87
CA ASN A 65 4.31 -7.09 20.91
C ASN A 65 5.33 -5.95 21.20
N GLY A 66 5.94 -5.43 20.13
CA GLY A 66 6.98 -4.38 20.20
C GLY A 66 8.39 -4.88 20.54
N ARG A 67 8.60 -6.18 20.80
CA ARG A 67 9.91 -6.78 21.04
C ARG A 67 10.48 -7.40 19.78
N ASN A 68 11.72 -7.05 19.46
CA ASN A 68 12.40 -7.52 18.26
C ASN A 68 12.84 -8.98 18.46
N THR A 69 12.45 -9.88 17.55
CA THR A 69 12.66 -11.33 17.71
C THR A 69 14.13 -11.75 17.68
N ASP A 70 14.99 -10.91 17.10
CA ASP A 70 16.46 -11.07 17.07
C ASP A 70 17.08 -11.21 18.47
N PHE A 71 16.44 -10.63 19.50
CA PHE A 71 16.87 -10.72 20.91
C PHE A 71 16.11 -11.78 21.71
N LEU A 72 15.21 -12.52 21.06
CA LEU A 72 14.42 -13.61 21.64
C LEU A 72 14.95 -14.94 21.06
N GLU A 73 14.05 -15.79 20.57
CA GLU A 73 14.36 -17.06 19.90
C GLU A 73 14.22 -16.92 18.37
N GLY A 74 14.29 -15.70 17.83
CA GLY A 74 14.15 -15.46 16.39
C GLY A 74 12.80 -15.94 15.85
N LEU A 75 12.83 -16.79 14.84
CA LEU A 75 11.64 -17.39 14.22
C LEU A 75 10.99 -18.47 15.10
N GLU A 76 11.69 -19.02 16.09
CA GLU A 76 11.17 -20.04 17.00
C GLU A 76 10.36 -19.45 18.16
N THR A 77 10.40 -18.12 18.32
CA THR A 77 9.63 -17.37 19.33
C THR A 77 8.15 -17.77 19.28
N LYS A 78 7.65 -18.31 20.38
CA LYS A 78 6.26 -18.76 20.51
C LYS A 78 5.29 -17.57 20.60
N LEU A 79 4.23 -17.64 19.81
CA LEU A 79 3.16 -16.66 19.79
C LEU A 79 2.05 -17.05 20.78
N LYS A 80 1.32 -16.06 21.29
CA LYS A 80 0.14 -16.24 22.15
C LYS A 80 -1.09 -15.62 21.49
N ASP A 81 -2.26 -15.99 22.00
CA ASP A 81 -3.51 -15.38 21.57
C ASP A 81 -3.50 -13.87 21.87
N GLY A 82 -3.88 -13.06 20.88
CA GLY A 82 -3.87 -11.61 20.95
C GLY A 82 -2.52 -10.95 20.68
N ASP A 83 -1.46 -11.70 20.38
CA ASP A 83 -0.16 -11.11 20.05
C ASP A 83 -0.23 -10.26 18.77
N VAL A 84 0.55 -9.17 18.78
CA VAL A 84 0.69 -8.27 17.64
C VAL A 84 2.07 -8.42 17.05
N ILE A 85 2.13 -8.94 15.83
CA ILE A 85 3.35 -9.09 15.04
C ILE A 85 3.46 -7.89 14.09
N VAL A 86 4.60 -7.21 14.08
CA VAL A 86 4.88 -6.13 13.14
C VAL A 86 5.97 -6.58 12.18
N LEU A 87 5.66 -6.53 10.88
CA LEU A 87 6.59 -6.85 9.81
C LEU A 87 7.26 -5.58 9.29
N ILE A 88 8.57 -5.48 9.48
CA ILE A 88 9.34 -4.31 9.07
C ILE A 88 10.37 -4.72 8.02
N PRO A 89 10.20 -4.32 6.75
CA PRO A 89 11.24 -4.55 5.75
C PRO A 89 12.47 -3.71 6.11
N ARG A 90 13.63 -4.37 6.18
CA ARG A 90 14.93 -3.76 6.36
C ARG A 90 15.40 -3.27 4.99
N LEU A 91 15.02 -2.04 4.66
CA LEU A 91 15.48 -1.38 3.43
C LEU A 91 16.99 -1.09 3.56
N PRO A 92 17.83 -1.51 2.60
CA PRO A 92 19.17 -0.97 2.51
C PRO A 92 19.06 0.53 2.17
N ALA A 93 19.96 1.36 2.71
CA ALA A 93 19.89 2.82 2.60
C ALA A 93 19.91 3.39 1.15
N GLY A 94 19.99 2.54 0.12
CA GLY A 94 19.92 2.93 -1.30
C GLY A 94 18.76 2.32 -2.10
N ASP A 95 17.92 1.46 -1.51
CA ASP A 95 16.81 0.77 -2.20
C ASP A 95 15.47 1.25 -1.61
N LEU A 96 15.20 2.55 -1.79
CA LEU A 96 13.81 3.00 -1.80
C LEU A 96 13.17 2.35 -3.03
N PRO A 97 11.94 1.82 -2.92
CA PRO A 97 11.20 1.46 -4.12
C PRO A 97 11.11 2.74 -4.96
N ARG A 98 11.84 2.76 -6.09
CA ARG A 98 11.45 3.60 -7.23
C ARG A 98 10.04 3.13 -7.48
N LYS A 99 9.02 3.88 -7.05
CA LYS A 99 7.63 3.61 -7.46
C LYS A 99 7.72 3.32 -8.95
N PRO A 100 7.28 2.14 -9.45
CA PRO A 100 7.08 2.03 -10.88
C PRO A 100 6.18 3.21 -11.23
N PHE A 101 6.69 4.11 -12.06
CA PHE A 101 5.87 5.16 -12.63
C PHE A 101 4.78 4.42 -13.39
N SER A 102 3.57 4.33 -12.83
CA SER A 102 2.45 3.70 -13.50
C SER A 102 2.11 4.54 -14.73
N PRO A 103 2.41 4.13 -15.98
CA PRO A 103 1.86 4.79 -17.15
C PRO A 103 0.49 4.14 -17.36
N GLY A 104 -0.48 4.53 -16.53
CA GLY A 104 -1.63 3.66 -16.28
C GLY A 104 -2.87 4.36 -15.74
N THR A 105 -3.16 5.59 -16.16
CA THR A 105 -4.55 6.06 -16.23
C THR A 105 -4.82 6.46 -17.67
N ARG A 106 -5.11 5.43 -18.47
CA ARG A 106 -5.67 5.57 -19.80
C ARG A 106 -7.08 6.15 -19.62
N GLY A 107 -7.27 7.39 -20.08
CA GLY A 107 -8.56 7.96 -20.48
C GLY A 107 -9.73 7.82 -19.50
N ILE A 108 -9.81 8.74 -18.54
CA ILE A 108 -11.13 9.26 -18.18
C ILE A 108 -11.33 10.45 -19.14
N PRO A 109 -12.24 10.40 -20.12
CA PRO A 109 -12.59 11.61 -20.83
C PRO A 109 -13.09 12.64 -19.80
N PRO A 110 -12.81 13.94 -19.98
CA PRO A 110 -13.45 14.95 -19.14
C PRO A 110 -14.97 14.68 -19.17
N PRO A 111 -15.69 14.85 -18.05
CA PRO A 111 -17.13 14.67 -18.06
C PRO A 111 -17.67 15.53 -19.20
N ALA A 112 -18.22 14.85 -20.21
CA ALA A 112 -18.92 15.51 -21.29
C ALA A 112 -19.88 16.47 -20.62
N CYS A 113 -19.78 17.75 -20.99
CA CYS A 113 -20.72 18.78 -20.63
C CYS A 113 -22.12 18.15 -20.64
N LEU A 114 -22.70 17.98 -19.45
CA LEU A 114 -24.14 17.82 -19.36
C LEU A 114 -24.69 19.09 -19.98
N ALA A 115 -25.09 18.97 -21.23
CA ALA A 115 -25.93 19.93 -21.90
C ALA A 115 -27.17 20.06 -21.03
N VAL A 116 -27.19 21.11 -20.22
CA VAL A 116 -28.40 21.57 -19.55
C VAL A 116 -29.40 21.85 -20.67
N PRO A 117 -30.58 21.20 -20.69
CA PRO A 117 -31.61 21.53 -21.66
C PRO A 117 -31.98 23.01 -21.47
N PRO A 118 -32.12 23.82 -22.54
CA PRO A 118 -32.48 25.23 -22.41
C PRO A 118 -33.91 25.35 -21.89
N GLN A 119 -34.07 25.38 -20.57
CA GLN A 119 -35.30 25.83 -19.94
C GLN A 119 -35.37 27.34 -20.05
N LYS A 120 -35.97 27.79 -21.15
CA LYS A 120 -36.91 28.92 -21.24
C LYS A 120 -36.76 29.97 -20.12
N ILE A 121 -35.74 30.81 -20.20
CA ILE A 121 -35.70 32.06 -19.42
C ILE A 121 -36.24 33.19 -20.29
N ASN A 122 -37.35 33.73 -19.80
CA ASN A 122 -38.00 34.92 -20.27
C ASN A 122 -37.01 36.09 -20.32
N LYS A 123 -36.96 36.72 -21.49
CA LYS A 123 -36.77 38.16 -21.75
C LYS A 123 -36.75 39.02 -20.47
N ILE A 124 -35.60 39.62 -20.13
CA ILE A 124 -35.47 40.99 -19.63
C ILE A 124 -34.05 41.47 -19.97
N ALA A 125 -34.00 42.69 -20.51
CA ALA A 125 -32.87 43.38 -21.09
C ALA A 125 -31.87 43.93 -20.05
N CYS A 126 -30.62 44.10 -20.51
CA CYS A 126 -29.57 45.07 -20.14
C CYS A 126 -28.28 44.54 -20.82
N GLY A 127 -27.48 45.23 -21.63
CA GLY A 127 -27.24 46.66 -21.80
C GLY A 127 -25.71 46.86 -21.91
N HIS A 128 -25.21 46.87 -23.14
CA HIS A 128 -23.87 47.29 -23.63
C HIS A 128 -22.62 46.39 -23.55
N PRO A 129 -21.71 46.49 -24.57
CA PRO A 129 -20.57 45.61 -24.83
C PRO A 129 -19.21 46.28 -24.59
N ASP A 130 -18.23 45.59 -24.01
CA ASP A 130 -16.81 45.76 -24.39
C ASP A 130 -15.93 44.68 -23.73
N LEU A 131 -14.71 44.48 -24.26
CA LEU A 131 -13.66 43.51 -23.89
C LEU A 131 -13.67 42.17 -24.63
N ASN A 132 -13.54 42.31 -25.95
CA ASN A 132 -12.76 41.45 -26.79
C ASN A 132 -11.26 41.47 -26.39
N ARG A 133 -10.57 40.34 -26.60
CA ARG A 133 -9.11 40.20 -26.81
C ARG A 133 -8.24 39.95 -25.57
N LEU A 134 -8.14 38.68 -25.15
CA LEU A 134 -6.89 38.03 -24.69
C LEU A 134 -7.12 36.53 -24.45
N SER A 135 -6.95 35.72 -25.50
CA SER A 135 -6.61 34.28 -25.44
C SER A 135 -6.77 33.61 -26.82
N ARG A 136 -5.91 33.98 -27.75
CA ARG A 136 -5.55 33.09 -28.87
C ARG A 136 -4.04 33.03 -28.88
N ASN A 137 -3.51 31.95 -28.33
CA ASN A 137 -2.24 31.32 -28.69
C ASN A 137 -2.04 30.12 -27.76
N TYR A 138 -2.69 29.01 -28.07
CA TYR A 138 -2.19 27.66 -27.82
C TYR A 138 -2.93 26.71 -28.76
N CYS A 139 -2.17 25.85 -29.44
CA CYS A 139 -2.55 24.90 -30.50
C CYS A 139 -2.69 25.45 -31.93
N GLN A 140 -1.56 25.56 -32.64
CA GLN A 140 -1.21 24.56 -33.66
C GLN A 140 0.30 24.41 -33.75
#